data_AF-A0ABD7GD65-F1
#
_entry.id   AF-A0ABD7GD65-F1
#
_cell.length_a   1.000
_cell.length_b   1.000
_cell.length_c   1.000
_cell.angle_alpha   90.00
_cell.angle_beta   90.00
_cell.angle_gamma   90.00
#
_symmetry.space_group_name_H-M   'P 1'
#
loop_
_entity.id
_entity.type
_entity.pdbx_description
1 polymer ?
#
loop_
_entity_poly.entity_id
_entity_poly.type
_entity_poly.pdbx_seq_one_letter_code
_entity_poly.pdbx_strand_id
1 'polypeptide(L)'
;MSGLSSHHIAQNIFAELLPYRRRFPDPILDRQQEEAEVAAIQIPRLQAFIERGETITCVLPAFPTKSPNPNKVLGTLPDMAERLSLSFLNHLCQRIQLHYAPGMRILICSDGHVFGDLIRVADPAIDAYQAHIEQLILELGATHLGVFHLGMVAGMVEFCASRDFDTLREQLVDRYAEPLAQITEEVRSTEEGIRLYRAMTRFLYEDSQLPDTPLSNTALQRDAKARTHAVIQRSRAWGNLLAERFPEAIRLSIHPQASHSLKMGIHMLPTRDDWLTPWHGVAANLDGQFVLMKRRDVLAMEHELVHIHGRPSHYLINGKQAAA
;
A
#
# COMPACT_ATOMS: atom_id res chain seq x y z
N MET A 1 16.64 31.25 -22.58
CA MET A 1 15.57 30.84 -21.66
C MET A 1 16.23 30.16 -20.48
N SER A 2 16.31 30.83 -19.33
CA SER A 2 16.86 30.21 -18.11
C SER A 2 15.91 29.10 -17.68
N GLY A 3 16.33 27.84 -17.82
CA GLY A 3 15.55 26.70 -17.32
C GLY A 3 15.28 26.86 -15.81
N LEU A 4 14.14 26.33 -15.35
CA LEU A 4 13.88 26.24 -13.91
C LEU A 4 15.03 25.47 -13.23
N SER A 5 15.45 25.92 -12.04
CA SER A 5 16.46 25.18 -11.28
C SER A 5 15.94 23.81 -10.86
N SER A 6 16.85 22.85 -10.64
CA SER A 6 16.51 21.50 -10.14
C SER A 6 15.65 21.56 -8.87
N HIS A 7 15.95 22.51 -7.98
CA HIS A 7 15.19 22.76 -6.77
C HIS A 7 13.74 23.17 -7.04
N HIS A 8 13.49 24.11 -7.97
CA HIS A 8 12.13 24.53 -8.31
C HIS A 8 11.33 23.40 -8.96
N ILE A 9 11.97 22.57 -9.80
CA ILE A 9 11.32 21.38 -10.37
C ILE A 9 10.96 20.39 -9.25
N ALA A 10 11.85 20.14 -8.30
CA ALA A 10 11.60 19.27 -7.15
C ALA A 10 10.43 19.77 -6.29
N GLN A 11 10.33 21.09 -6.07
CA GLN A 11 9.21 21.72 -5.36
C GLN A 11 7.88 21.51 -6.08
N ASN A 12 7.83 21.67 -7.41
CA ASN A 12 6.62 21.43 -8.20
C ASN A 12 6.18 19.96 -8.14
N ILE A 13 7.12 19.03 -8.25
CA ILE A 13 6.82 17.59 -8.11
C ILE A 13 6.33 17.26 -6.71
N PHE A 14 6.95 17.83 -5.67
CA PHE A 14 6.48 17.66 -4.30
C PHE A 14 5.05 18.19 -4.12
N ALA A 15 4.72 19.34 -4.70
CA ALA A 15 3.38 19.92 -4.68
C ALA A 15 2.32 19.06 -5.39
N GLU A 16 2.71 18.28 -6.41
CA GLU A 16 1.82 17.28 -7.05
C GLU A 16 1.55 16.05 -6.15
N LEU A 17 2.50 15.69 -5.29
CA LEU A 17 2.40 14.52 -4.41
C LEU A 17 1.64 14.84 -3.11
N LEU A 18 1.83 16.05 -2.58
CA LEU A 18 1.35 16.46 -1.26
C LEU A 18 -0.16 16.33 -1.03
N PRO A 19 -1.06 16.64 -2.00
CA PRO A 19 -2.51 16.50 -1.82
C PRO A 19 -2.95 15.07 -1.53
N TYR A 20 -2.14 14.08 -1.91
CA TYR A 20 -2.44 12.66 -1.75
C TYR A 20 -1.74 12.06 -0.52
N ARG A 21 -1.07 12.86 0.32
CA ARG A 21 -0.39 12.34 1.50
C ARG A 21 -1.39 11.73 2.49
N ARG A 22 -1.17 10.48 2.89
CA ARG A 22 -1.88 9.84 4.02
C ARG A 22 -1.41 10.42 5.35
N ARG A 23 -2.34 10.74 6.24
CA ARG A 23 -2.03 11.35 7.55
C ARG A 23 -2.56 10.50 8.69
N PHE A 24 -1.95 10.66 9.86
CA PHE A 24 -2.53 10.08 11.07
C PHE A 24 -3.82 10.85 11.41
N PRO A 25 -4.87 10.17 11.88
CA PRO A 25 -6.12 10.83 12.27
C PRO A 25 -5.94 11.78 13.45
N ASP A 26 -4.93 11.51 14.30
CA ASP A 26 -4.57 12.32 15.47
C ASP A 26 -3.18 12.94 15.26
N PRO A 27 -3.05 14.03 14.48
CA PRO A 27 -1.76 14.64 14.18
C PRO A 27 -1.16 15.34 15.41
N ILE A 28 0.15 15.21 15.59
CA ILE A 28 0.92 15.88 16.67
C ILE A 28 1.25 17.32 16.27
N LEU A 29 1.61 17.53 15.00
CA LEU A 29 1.96 18.82 14.43
C LEU A 29 0.76 19.43 13.71
N ASP A 30 0.74 20.76 13.56
CA ASP A 30 -0.18 21.38 12.64
C ASP A 30 0.17 21.01 11.18
N ARG A 31 -0.79 21.24 10.28
CA ARG A 31 -0.66 20.84 8.87
C ARG A 31 0.54 21.49 8.17
N GLN A 32 0.82 22.75 8.47
CA GLN A 32 1.88 23.50 7.80
C GLN A 32 3.26 23.02 8.26
N GLN A 33 3.41 22.78 9.56
CA GLN A 33 4.62 22.21 10.15
C GLN A 33 4.90 20.80 9.62
N GLU A 34 3.86 19.95 9.57
CA GLU A 34 3.99 18.60 9.01
C GLU A 34 4.46 18.64 7.56
N GLU A 35 3.83 19.49 6.73
CA GLU A 35 4.18 19.63 5.31
C GLU A 35 5.61 20.16 5.13
N ALA A 36 6.06 21.10 5.97
CA ALA A 36 7.42 21.62 5.95
C ALA A 36 8.48 20.55 6.30
N GLU A 37 8.23 19.72 7.32
CA GLU A 37 9.13 18.62 7.67
C GLU A 37 9.22 17.59 6.54
N VAL A 38 8.09 17.24 5.94
CA VAL A 38 8.07 16.28 4.81
C VAL A 38 8.79 16.87 3.60
N ALA A 39 8.58 18.16 3.31
CA ALA A 39 9.27 18.85 2.23
C ALA A 39 10.79 18.84 2.43
N ALA A 40 11.26 19.08 3.66
CA ALA A 40 12.68 19.07 4.00
C ALA A 40 13.36 17.71 3.77
N ILE A 41 12.61 16.60 3.85
CA ILE A 41 13.11 15.25 3.56
C ILE A 41 12.99 14.90 2.08
N GLN A 42 11.84 15.18 1.46
CA GLN A 42 11.51 14.65 0.14
C GLN A 42 12.07 15.50 -1.01
N ILE A 43 12.10 16.84 -0.87
CA ILE A 43 12.60 17.73 -1.93
C ILE A 43 14.06 17.45 -2.27
N PRO A 44 15.01 17.32 -1.32
CA PRO A 44 16.39 17.00 -1.65
C PRO A 44 16.55 15.66 -2.39
N ARG A 45 15.73 14.66 -2.04
CA ARG A 45 15.76 13.35 -2.72
C ARG A 45 15.24 13.43 -4.15
N LEU A 46 14.16 14.19 -4.39
CA LEU A 46 13.65 14.45 -5.73
C LEU A 46 14.69 15.23 -6.56
N GLN A 47 15.29 16.26 -5.96
CA GLN A 47 16.30 17.10 -6.58
C GLN A 47 17.51 16.29 -7.06
N ALA A 48 17.93 15.28 -6.30
CA ALA A 48 19.06 14.41 -6.68
C ALA A 48 18.85 13.68 -8.02
N PHE A 49 17.64 13.15 -8.29
CA PHE A 49 17.31 12.57 -9.59
C PHE A 49 17.29 13.62 -10.70
N ILE A 50 16.72 14.79 -10.40
CA ILE A 50 16.55 15.89 -11.36
C ILE A 50 17.92 16.40 -11.83
N GLU A 51 18.88 16.56 -10.92
CA GLU A 51 20.24 17.00 -11.22
C GLU A 51 21.02 16.03 -12.10
N ARG A 52 20.71 14.73 -11.99
CA ARG A 52 21.29 13.68 -12.85
C ARG A 52 20.55 13.49 -14.16
N GLY A 53 19.40 14.12 -14.36
CA GLY A 53 18.57 13.92 -15.55
C GLY A 53 17.92 12.52 -15.62
N GLU A 54 17.78 11.84 -14.47
CA GLU A 54 17.26 10.47 -14.37
C GLU A 54 15.77 10.44 -14.04
N THR A 55 15.06 9.42 -14.54
CA THR A 55 13.69 9.15 -14.10
C THR A 55 13.63 8.95 -12.59
N ILE A 56 12.73 9.67 -11.92
CA ILE A 56 12.50 9.53 -10.48
C ILE A 56 11.94 8.14 -10.22
N THR A 57 12.69 7.33 -9.49
CA THR A 57 12.25 5.98 -9.13
C THR A 57 11.56 6.00 -7.77
N CYS A 58 10.34 5.47 -7.72
CA CYS A 58 9.58 5.30 -6.50
C CYS A 58 9.38 3.81 -6.21
N VAL A 59 9.42 3.42 -4.94
CA VAL A 59 9.10 2.05 -4.49
C VAL A 59 7.90 2.09 -3.55
N LEU A 60 6.88 1.27 -3.82
CA LEU A 60 5.61 1.25 -3.09
C LEU A 60 5.24 -0.19 -2.69
N PRO A 61 5.34 -0.60 -1.41
CA PRO A 61 4.85 -1.89 -0.94
C PRO A 61 3.35 -1.82 -0.85
N ALA A 62 2.71 -2.59 -1.70
CA ALA A 62 1.29 -2.53 -1.92
C ALA A 62 0.84 -3.73 -2.75
N PHE A 63 -0.48 -3.93 -2.78
CA PHE A 63 -1.14 -4.97 -3.58
C PHE A 63 -0.63 -6.39 -3.26
N PRO A 64 -0.66 -6.83 -1.97
CA PRO A 64 -0.23 -8.18 -1.60
C PRO A 64 -1.19 -9.27 -2.09
N THR A 65 -2.47 -9.10 -1.74
CA THR A 65 -3.62 -10.00 -1.97
C THR A 65 -4.87 -9.32 -1.42
N LYS A 66 -6.07 -9.70 -1.89
CA LYS A 66 -7.33 -9.36 -1.20
C LYS A 66 -7.36 -9.93 0.22
N SER A 67 -8.03 -9.22 1.13
CA SER A 67 -8.37 -9.70 2.47
C SER A 67 -9.03 -11.09 2.40
N PRO A 68 -8.68 -12.03 3.30
CA PRO A 68 -9.34 -13.33 3.37
C PRO A 68 -10.79 -13.23 3.89
N ASN A 69 -11.20 -12.08 4.43
CA ASN A 69 -12.54 -11.89 4.97
C ASN A 69 -13.52 -11.49 3.86
N PRO A 70 -14.48 -12.37 3.48
CA PRO A 70 -15.46 -12.04 2.45
C PRO A 70 -16.33 -10.84 2.83
N ASN A 71 -16.48 -10.51 4.12
CA ASN A 71 -17.22 -9.32 4.55
C ASN A 71 -16.52 -7.99 4.23
N LYS A 72 -15.23 -8.01 3.84
CA LYS A 72 -14.44 -6.81 3.52
C LYS A 72 -14.33 -6.53 2.02
N VAL A 73 -14.40 -7.57 1.19
CA VAL A 73 -14.06 -7.52 -0.25
C VAL A 73 -15.09 -8.27 -1.10
N LEU A 74 -15.04 -8.11 -2.42
CA LEU A 74 -15.98 -8.77 -3.36
C LEU A 74 -15.54 -10.18 -3.80
N GLY A 75 -14.26 -10.50 -3.65
CA GLY A 75 -13.66 -11.77 -4.05
C GLY A 75 -12.17 -11.79 -3.72
N THR A 76 -11.46 -12.81 -4.22
CA THR A 76 -10.02 -12.98 -3.98
C THR A 76 -9.14 -12.28 -5.01
N LEU A 77 -9.70 -11.91 -6.16
CA LEU A 77 -8.98 -11.26 -7.26
C LEU A 77 -9.12 -9.73 -7.19
N PRO A 78 -8.18 -8.97 -7.79
CA PRO A 78 -8.32 -7.54 -8.00
C PRO A 78 -9.65 -7.17 -8.67
N ASP A 79 -10.29 -6.10 -8.19
CA ASP A 79 -11.54 -5.57 -8.71
C ASP A 79 -11.39 -4.10 -9.12
N MET A 80 -12.50 -3.35 -9.18
CA MET A 80 -12.46 -1.94 -9.57
C MET A 80 -11.58 -1.10 -8.64
N ALA A 81 -11.48 -1.45 -7.35
CA ALA A 81 -10.67 -0.70 -6.40
C ALA A 81 -9.18 -0.72 -6.81
N GLU A 82 -8.64 -1.88 -7.17
CA GLU A 82 -7.27 -1.99 -7.67
C GLU A 82 -7.11 -1.31 -9.03
N ARG A 83 -8.05 -1.53 -9.96
CA ARG A 83 -8.00 -0.92 -11.30
C ARG A 83 -7.90 0.61 -11.23
N LEU A 84 -8.74 1.25 -10.42
CA LEU A 84 -8.72 2.70 -10.26
C LEU A 84 -7.45 3.18 -9.56
N SER A 85 -6.97 2.43 -8.57
CA SER A 85 -5.73 2.75 -7.86
C SER A 85 -4.50 2.71 -8.76
N LEU A 86 -4.37 1.68 -9.60
CA LEU A 86 -3.31 1.55 -10.59
C LEU A 86 -3.39 2.68 -11.62
N SER A 87 -4.60 2.95 -12.13
CA SER A 87 -4.85 4.07 -13.04
C SER A 87 -4.42 5.41 -12.44
N PHE A 88 -4.79 5.69 -11.19
CA PHE A 88 -4.37 6.89 -10.47
C PHE A 88 -2.85 7.01 -10.36
N LEU A 89 -2.16 5.95 -9.93
CA LEU A 89 -0.70 5.97 -9.76
C LEU A 89 0.03 6.24 -11.08
N ASN A 90 -0.47 5.67 -12.19
CA ASN A 90 0.08 5.93 -13.52
C ASN A 90 -0.18 7.38 -13.96
N HIS A 91 -1.40 7.88 -13.80
CA HIS A 91 -1.74 9.28 -14.11
C HIS A 91 -0.93 10.28 -13.28
N LEU A 92 -0.64 9.97 -12.01
CA LEU A 92 0.25 10.78 -11.19
C LEU A 92 1.65 10.88 -11.80
N CYS A 93 2.22 9.77 -12.28
CA CYS A 93 3.51 9.79 -12.97
C CYS A 93 3.48 10.62 -14.26
N GLN A 94 2.37 10.54 -15.02
CA GLN A 94 2.18 11.34 -16.24
C GLN A 94 2.10 12.83 -15.93
N ARG A 95 1.40 13.25 -14.86
CA ARG A 95 1.38 14.65 -14.42
C ARG A 95 2.77 15.15 -14.03
N ILE A 96 3.53 14.32 -13.32
CA ILE A 96 4.91 14.64 -12.95
C ILE A 96 5.79 14.82 -14.20
N GLN A 97 5.55 14.04 -15.25
CA GLN A 97 6.29 14.17 -16.51
C GLN A 97 6.10 15.53 -17.21
N LEU A 98 4.98 16.22 -16.95
CA LEU A 98 4.74 17.59 -17.44
C LEU A 98 5.68 18.63 -16.79
N HIS A 99 6.12 18.36 -15.56
CA HIS A 99 7.06 19.20 -14.82
C HIS A 99 8.52 18.83 -15.08
N TYR A 100 8.78 17.55 -15.41
CA TYR A 100 10.12 16.99 -15.57
C TYR A 100 10.12 15.88 -16.63
N ALA A 101 10.75 16.12 -17.78
CA ALA A 101 10.63 15.26 -18.95
C ALA A 101 11.02 13.77 -18.74
N PRO A 102 12.09 13.42 -17.98
CA PRO A 102 12.38 12.02 -17.61
C PRO A 102 11.30 11.38 -16.73
N GLY A 103 10.47 12.18 -16.08
CA GLY A 103 9.27 11.75 -15.38
C GLY A 103 9.55 10.97 -14.09
N MET A 104 8.55 10.19 -13.70
CA MET A 104 8.57 9.31 -12.54
C MET A 104 8.09 7.91 -12.93
N ARG A 105 8.62 6.89 -12.25
CA ARG A 105 8.17 5.49 -12.34
C ARG A 105 7.91 4.95 -10.95
N ILE A 106 6.83 4.20 -10.78
CA ILE A 106 6.50 3.52 -9.52
C ILE A 106 6.70 2.03 -9.70
N LEU A 107 7.57 1.46 -8.87
CA LEU A 107 7.71 0.02 -8.70
C LEU A 107 6.80 -0.43 -7.55
N ILE A 108 5.76 -1.19 -7.88
CA ILE A 108 4.86 -1.83 -6.93
C ILE A 108 5.58 -3.06 -6.37
N CYS A 109 6.02 -2.95 -5.11
CA CYS A 109 6.76 -3.97 -4.41
C CYS A 109 5.79 -4.90 -3.66
N SER A 110 5.15 -5.83 -4.37
CA SER A 110 4.18 -6.77 -3.79
C SER A 110 4.77 -7.51 -2.59
N ASP A 111 4.04 -7.46 -1.48
CA ASP A 111 4.38 -8.09 -0.21
C ASP A 111 3.48 -9.29 0.12
N GLY A 112 2.77 -9.84 -0.87
CA GLY A 112 1.90 -11.02 -0.69
C GLY A 112 2.66 -12.23 -0.13
N HIS A 113 3.70 -12.68 -0.82
CA HIS A 113 4.52 -13.82 -0.37
C HIS A 113 5.35 -13.51 0.88
N VAL A 114 5.51 -12.24 1.26
CA VAL A 114 6.14 -11.86 2.52
C VAL A 114 5.25 -12.29 3.70
N PHE A 115 3.93 -12.23 3.55
CA PHE A 115 2.99 -12.34 4.65
C PHE A 115 2.05 -13.55 4.61
N GLY A 116 1.95 -14.30 3.51
CA GLY A 116 0.88 -15.29 3.26
C GLY A 116 0.42 -16.11 4.48
N ASP A 117 1.32 -16.82 5.14
CA ASP A 117 1.07 -17.58 6.38
C ASP A 117 0.61 -16.70 7.56
N LEU A 118 1.21 -15.52 7.75
CA LEU A 118 0.84 -14.59 8.81
C LEU A 118 -0.51 -13.93 8.60
N ILE A 119 -0.96 -13.73 7.35
CA ILE A 119 -2.30 -13.20 7.03
C ILE A 119 -3.31 -14.30 6.67
N ARG A 120 -2.89 -15.57 6.71
CA ARG A 120 -3.71 -16.76 6.41
C ARG A 120 -4.30 -16.75 5.00
N VAL A 121 -3.49 -16.34 4.02
CA VAL A 121 -3.81 -16.43 2.60
C VAL A 121 -2.83 -17.41 1.96
N ALA A 122 -3.36 -18.42 1.29
CA ALA A 122 -2.54 -19.44 0.63
C ALA A 122 -1.78 -18.84 -0.56
N ASP A 123 -0.53 -19.27 -0.77
CA ASP A 123 0.32 -18.75 -1.85
C ASP A 123 -0.30 -18.86 -3.26
N PRO A 124 -1.08 -19.89 -3.65
CA PRO A 124 -1.77 -19.89 -4.94
C PRO A 124 -2.76 -18.73 -5.13
N ALA A 125 -3.40 -18.24 -4.05
CA ALA A 125 -4.26 -17.08 -4.12
C ALA A 125 -3.45 -15.78 -4.29
N ILE A 126 -2.27 -15.71 -3.67
CA ILE A 126 -1.32 -14.60 -3.85
C ILE A 126 -0.80 -14.57 -5.28
N ASP A 127 -0.39 -15.71 -5.84
CA ASP A 127 0.03 -15.83 -7.25
C ASP A 127 -1.07 -15.33 -8.20
N ALA A 128 -2.31 -15.80 -8.00
CA ALA A 128 -3.44 -15.44 -8.85
C ALA A 128 -3.76 -13.94 -8.77
N TYR A 129 -3.65 -13.35 -7.58
CA TYR A 129 -3.82 -11.92 -7.37
C TYR A 129 -2.71 -11.12 -8.07
N GLN A 130 -1.43 -11.51 -7.91
CA GLN A 130 -0.29 -10.85 -8.55
C GLN A 130 -0.40 -10.89 -10.08
N ALA A 131 -0.71 -12.05 -10.65
CA ALA A 131 -0.92 -12.19 -12.09
C ALA A 131 -2.04 -11.26 -12.61
N HIS A 132 -3.13 -11.09 -11.84
CA HIS A 132 -4.20 -10.16 -12.21
C HIS A 132 -3.79 -8.69 -12.07
N ILE A 133 -2.93 -8.32 -11.10
CA ILE A 133 -2.39 -6.96 -11.02
C ILE A 133 -1.56 -6.64 -12.27
N GLU A 134 -0.68 -7.56 -12.68
CA GLU A 134 0.11 -7.39 -13.90
C GLU A 134 -0.78 -7.29 -15.15
N GLN A 135 -1.82 -8.13 -15.23
CA GLN A 135 -2.81 -8.04 -16.31
C GLN A 135 -3.52 -6.68 -16.31
N LEU A 136 -3.96 -6.16 -15.16
CA LEU A 136 -4.60 -4.85 -15.08
C LEU A 136 -3.66 -3.72 -15.50
N ILE A 137 -2.37 -3.79 -15.15
CA ILE A 137 -1.36 -2.80 -15.59
C ILE A 137 -1.27 -2.80 -17.13
N LEU A 138 -1.24 -3.98 -17.76
CA LEU A 138 -1.22 -4.12 -19.21
C LEU A 138 -2.50 -3.59 -19.87
N GLU A 139 -3.67 -3.99 -19.36
CA GLU A 139 -4.98 -3.56 -19.88
C GLU A 139 -5.21 -2.05 -19.75
N LEU A 140 -4.66 -1.41 -18.72
CA LEU A 140 -4.72 0.03 -18.51
C LEU A 140 -3.72 0.80 -19.39
N GLY A 141 -2.77 0.12 -20.03
CA GLY A 141 -1.64 0.78 -20.70
C GLY A 141 -0.78 1.59 -19.72
N ALA A 142 -0.66 1.12 -18.46
CA ALA A 142 0.00 1.85 -17.38
C ALA A 142 1.54 1.74 -17.47
N THR A 143 2.14 2.47 -18.42
CA THR A 143 3.57 2.40 -18.76
C THR A 143 4.53 2.90 -17.69
N HIS A 144 4.05 3.68 -16.71
CA HIS A 144 4.88 4.20 -15.61
C HIS A 144 4.90 3.28 -14.38
N LEU A 145 4.22 2.13 -14.45
CA LEU A 145 4.18 1.16 -13.36
C LEU A 145 5.06 -0.04 -13.70
N GLY A 146 5.69 -0.59 -12.67
CA GLY A 146 6.33 -1.90 -12.71
C GLY A 146 5.96 -2.70 -11.47
N VAL A 147 6.20 -4.01 -11.50
CA VAL A 147 6.03 -4.89 -10.35
C VAL A 147 7.38 -5.44 -9.92
N PHE A 148 7.54 -5.59 -8.61
CA PHE A 148 8.64 -6.28 -7.97
C PHE A 148 8.08 -7.14 -6.85
N HIS A 149 8.47 -8.41 -6.80
CA HIS A 149 8.07 -9.32 -5.72
C HIS A 149 9.29 -10.08 -5.20
N LEU A 150 9.12 -10.73 -4.04
CA LEU A 150 10.21 -11.41 -3.33
C LEU A 150 10.94 -12.44 -4.22
N GLY A 151 10.19 -13.14 -5.08
CA GLY A 151 10.73 -14.09 -6.06
C GLY A 151 11.59 -13.50 -7.19
N MET A 152 11.75 -12.18 -7.28
CA MET A 152 12.66 -11.51 -8.23
C MET A 152 14.02 -11.16 -7.62
N VAL A 153 14.27 -11.55 -6.38
CA VAL A 153 15.52 -11.25 -5.66
C VAL A 153 16.54 -12.36 -5.94
N ALA A 154 17.79 -11.97 -6.24
CA ALA A 154 18.86 -12.94 -6.47
C ALA A 154 19.08 -13.82 -5.22
N GLY A 155 19.20 -15.13 -5.42
CA GLY A 155 19.25 -16.12 -4.33
C GLY A 155 17.92 -16.35 -3.60
N MET A 156 16.81 -15.91 -4.22
CA MET A 156 15.43 -16.19 -3.81
C MET A 156 14.56 -16.70 -4.98
N VAL A 157 15.02 -16.54 -6.23
CA VAL A 157 14.29 -16.92 -7.46
C VAL A 157 13.99 -18.42 -7.47
N GLU A 158 14.95 -19.24 -7.04
CA GLU A 158 14.88 -20.69 -7.02
C GLU A 158 13.75 -21.23 -6.11
N PHE A 159 13.54 -20.60 -4.95
CA PHE A 159 12.47 -20.96 -4.01
C PHE A 159 11.11 -20.56 -4.57
N CYS A 160 11.01 -19.39 -5.21
CA CYS A 160 9.80 -18.99 -5.89
C CYS A 160 9.46 -19.92 -7.08
N ALA A 161 10.45 -20.28 -7.89
CA ALA A 161 10.28 -21.18 -9.04
C ALA A 161 9.87 -22.60 -8.62
N SER A 162 10.41 -23.10 -7.51
CA SER A 162 10.04 -24.40 -6.93
C SER A 162 8.77 -24.35 -6.07
N ARG A 163 8.16 -23.17 -5.91
CA ARG A 163 6.99 -22.90 -5.05
C ARG A 163 7.23 -23.22 -3.56
N ASP A 164 8.48 -23.15 -3.12
CA ASP A 164 8.90 -23.25 -1.72
C ASP A 164 8.84 -21.87 -1.04
N PHE A 165 7.61 -21.41 -0.82
CA PHE A 165 7.37 -20.08 -0.28
C PHE A 165 7.73 -19.94 1.21
N ASP A 166 7.81 -21.04 1.93
CA ASP A 166 8.19 -21.01 3.34
C ASP A 166 9.69 -20.75 3.49
N THR A 167 10.53 -21.48 2.75
CA THR A 167 11.97 -21.16 2.71
C THR A 167 12.22 -19.78 2.09
N LEU A 168 11.42 -19.36 1.10
CA LEU A 168 11.51 -17.99 0.58
C LEU A 168 11.30 -16.93 1.69
N ARG A 169 10.32 -17.13 2.57
CA ARG A 169 10.06 -16.26 3.72
C ARG A 169 11.16 -16.33 4.77
N GLU A 170 11.70 -17.53 5.03
CA GLU A 170 12.86 -17.71 5.92
C GLU A 170 14.08 -16.93 5.40
N GLN A 171 14.40 -17.01 4.11
CA GLN A 171 15.51 -16.26 3.52
C GLN A 171 15.36 -14.74 3.67
N LEU A 172 14.13 -14.22 3.58
CA LEU A 172 13.86 -12.81 3.85
C LEU A 172 14.16 -12.45 5.31
N VAL A 173 13.68 -13.27 6.25
CA VAL A 173 13.86 -13.02 7.68
C VAL A 173 15.34 -13.12 8.06
N ASP A 174 16.02 -14.18 7.64
CA ASP A 174 17.41 -14.46 8.00
C ASP A 174 18.37 -13.35 7.54
N ARG A 175 18.11 -12.78 6.36
CA ARG A 175 19.01 -11.79 5.75
C ARG A 175 18.67 -10.35 6.14
N TYR A 176 17.39 -10.03 6.37
CA TYR A 176 16.93 -8.65 6.44
C TYR A 176 16.14 -8.28 7.70
N ALA A 177 15.71 -9.25 8.52
CA ALA A 177 14.94 -8.95 9.73
C ALA A 177 15.83 -8.67 10.94
N GLU A 178 15.41 -7.72 11.76
CA GLU A 178 15.87 -7.62 13.14
C GLU A 178 15.27 -8.75 13.99
N PRO A 179 15.94 -9.17 15.08
CA PRO A 179 15.41 -10.18 15.99
C PRO A 179 14.03 -9.79 16.55
N LEU A 180 13.11 -10.75 16.64
CA LEU A 180 11.74 -10.50 17.08
C LEU A 180 11.66 -9.87 18.49
N ALA A 181 12.62 -10.20 19.37
CA ALA A 181 12.73 -9.60 20.70
C ALA A 181 12.97 -8.08 20.64
N GLN A 182 13.86 -7.62 19.74
CA GLN A 182 14.13 -6.20 19.52
C GLN A 182 12.89 -5.49 18.97
N ILE A 183 12.23 -6.08 17.96
CA ILE A 183 10.98 -5.55 17.41
C ILE A 183 9.91 -5.41 18.50
N THR A 184 9.80 -6.41 19.37
CA THR A 184 8.83 -6.42 20.46
C THR A 184 9.06 -5.30 21.46
N GLU A 185 10.33 -5.06 21.83
CA GLU A 185 10.69 -4.00 22.77
C GLU A 185 10.45 -2.60 22.20
N GLU A 186 10.88 -2.35 20.97
CA GLU A 186 10.73 -1.04 20.31
C GLU A 186 9.25 -0.66 20.11
N VAL A 187 8.44 -1.64 19.72
CA VAL A 187 7.00 -1.47 19.51
C VAL A 187 6.26 -1.12 20.81
N ARG A 188 6.83 -1.45 21.97
CA ARG A 188 6.26 -1.13 23.29
C ARG A 188 6.77 0.19 23.85
N SER A 189 7.93 0.65 23.42
CA SER A 189 8.64 1.79 24.02
C SER A 189 8.51 3.11 23.25
N THR A 190 8.06 3.07 21.99
CA THR A 190 7.89 4.28 21.15
C THR A 190 6.43 4.53 20.81
N GLU A 191 6.02 5.80 20.69
CA GLU A 191 4.65 6.13 20.31
C GLU A 191 4.32 5.65 18.90
N GLU A 192 5.25 5.81 17.95
CA GLU A 192 5.13 5.32 16.58
C GLU A 192 4.99 3.79 16.56
N GLY A 193 5.79 3.09 17.36
CA GLY A 193 5.73 1.64 17.50
C GLY A 193 4.37 1.17 18.02
N ILE A 194 3.84 1.83 19.05
CA ILE A 194 2.52 1.53 19.60
C ILE A 194 1.42 1.79 18.57
N ARG A 195 1.49 2.90 17.82
CA ARG A 195 0.53 3.22 16.75
C ARG A 195 0.54 2.15 15.66
N LEU A 196 1.73 1.75 15.19
CA LEU A 196 1.90 0.71 14.19
C LEU A 196 1.33 -0.64 14.68
N TYR A 197 1.64 -1.03 15.92
CA TYR A 197 1.14 -2.28 16.50
C TYR A 197 -0.38 -2.32 16.61
N ARG A 198 -1.00 -1.22 17.06
CA ARG A 198 -2.46 -1.12 17.14
C ARG A 198 -3.09 -1.25 15.76
N ALA A 199 -2.54 -0.56 14.75
CA ALA A 199 -3.06 -0.63 13.39
C ALA A 199 -2.94 -2.03 12.79
N MET A 200 -1.75 -2.66 12.87
CA MET A 200 -1.53 -4.02 12.37
C MET A 200 -2.39 -5.06 13.08
N THR A 201 -2.51 -4.95 14.40
CA THR A 201 -3.39 -5.84 15.17
C THR A 201 -4.84 -5.69 14.75
N ARG A 202 -5.31 -4.46 14.52
CA ARG A 202 -6.68 -4.20 14.04
C ARG A 202 -6.93 -4.84 12.67
N PHE A 203 -5.97 -4.73 11.74
CA PHE A 203 -6.10 -5.36 10.43
C PHE A 203 -6.18 -6.88 10.53
N LEU A 204 -5.26 -7.51 11.26
CA LEU A 204 -5.27 -8.97 11.45
C LEU A 204 -6.54 -9.45 12.15
N TYR A 205 -7.04 -8.68 13.12
CA TYR A 205 -8.30 -8.98 13.79
C TYR A 205 -9.48 -8.92 12.82
N GLU A 206 -9.66 -7.81 12.10
CA GLU A 206 -10.76 -7.63 11.14
C GLU A 206 -10.71 -8.69 10.01
N ASP A 207 -9.51 -9.06 9.54
CA ASP A 207 -9.34 -10.13 8.54
C ASP A 207 -9.70 -11.52 9.08
N SER A 208 -9.60 -11.73 10.39
CA SER A 208 -9.90 -13.02 11.02
C SER A 208 -11.38 -13.17 11.40
N GLN A 209 -12.20 -12.13 11.25
CA GLN A 209 -13.66 -12.16 11.49
C GLN A 209 -14.42 -12.76 10.31
N LEU A 210 -14.11 -14.02 10.00
CA LEU A 210 -14.76 -14.80 8.94
C LEU A 210 -16.19 -15.18 9.36
N PRO A 211 -17.16 -15.26 8.42
CA PRO A 211 -18.56 -15.58 8.73
C PRO A 211 -18.75 -16.85 9.57
N ASP A 212 -18.01 -17.92 9.26
CA ASP A 212 -18.16 -19.24 9.88
C ASP A 212 -17.07 -19.55 10.91
N THR A 213 -16.39 -18.53 11.45
CA THR A 213 -15.32 -18.76 12.43
C THR A 213 -15.89 -19.33 13.74
N PRO A 214 -15.37 -20.45 14.26
CA PRO A 214 -15.79 -20.99 15.56
C PRO A 214 -15.17 -20.22 16.74
N LEU A 215 -14.28 -19.26 16.48
CA LEU A 215 -13.53 -18.54 17.50
C LEU A 215 -14.31 -17.33 18.03
N SER A 216 -14.22 -17.10 19.34
CA SER A 216 -14.77 -15.88 19.95
C SER A 216 -13.96 -14.64 19.58
N ASN A 217 -14.58 -13.45 19.66
CA ASN A 217 -13.89 -12.17 19.43
C ASN A 217 -12.62 -12.02 20.30
N THR A 218 -12.66 -12.48 21.56
CA THR A 218 -11.49 -12.46 22.46
C THR A 218 -10.38 -13.39 21.96
N ALA A 219 -10.72 -14.57 21.46
CA ALA A 219 -9.76 -15.52 20.90
C ALA A 219 -9.12 -14.96 19.62
N LEU A 220 -9.92 -14.36 18.73
CA LEU A 220 -9.45 -13.68 17.52
C LEU A 220 -8.52 -12.51 17.85
N GLN A 221 -8.88 -11.69 18.86
CA GLN A 221 -8.07 -10.57 19.29
C GLN A 221 -6.72 -11.02 19.87
N ARG A 222 -6.69 -12.12 20.63
CA ARG A 222 -5.47 -12.71 21.18
C ARG A 222 -4.58 -13.25 20.07
N ASP A 223 -5.16 -13.96 19.10
CA ASP A 223 -4.45 -14.50 17.93
C ASP A 223 -3.86 -13.38 17.07
N ALA A 224 -4.63 -12.34 16.77
CA ALA A 224 -4.15 -11.18 16.03
C ALA A 224 -2.94 -10.54 16.73
N LYS A 225 -3.02 -10.29 18.04
CA LYS A 225 -1.91 -9.75 18.85
C LYS A 225 -0.65 -10.62 18.80
N ALA A 226 -0.81 -11.95 18.81
CA ALA A 226 0.31 -12.89 18.74
C ALA A 226 1.04 -12.82 17.39
N ARG A 227 0.30 -12.67 16.29
CA ARG A 227 0.87 -12.56 14.93
C ARG A 227 1.45 -11.19 14.61
N THR A 228 0.96 -10.12 15.25
CA THR A 228 1.35 -8.73 14.94
C THR A 228 2.87 -8.51 14.97
N HIS A 229 3.58 -9.08 15.95
CA HIS A 229 5.03 -8.88 16.05
C HIS A 229 5.77 -9.43 14.83
N ALA A 230 5.39 -10.63 14.35
CA ALA A 230 5.97 -11.23 13.16
C ALA A 230 5.61 -10.45 11.87
N VAL A 231 4.39 -9.90 11.79
CA VAL A 231 3.98 -9.04 10.66
C VAL A 231 4.84 -7.77 10.61
N ILE A 232 5.07 -7.12 11.76
CA ILE A 232 5.94 -5.93 11.82
C ILE A 232 7.38 -6.30 11.44
N GLN A 233 7.90 -7.42 11.96
CA GLN A 233 9.23 -7.92 11.63
C GLN A 233 9.40 -8.12 10.12
N ARG A 234 8.47 -8.83 9.47
CA ARG A 234 8.55 -9.07 8.03
C ARG A 234 8.33 -7.83 7.19
N SER A 235 7.49 -6.90 7.65
CA SER A 235 7.33 -5.60 6.99
C SER A 235 8.62 -4.78 7.02
N ARG A 236 9.37 -4.82 8.13
CA ARG A 236 10.69 -4.18 8.25
C ARG A 236 11.74 -4.91 7.40
N ALA A 237 11.79 -6.24 7.45
CA ALA A 237 12.68 -7.04 6.61
C ALA A 237 12.47 -6.74 5.11
N TRP A 238 11.22 -6.68 4.66
CA TRP A 238 10.90 -6.26 3.29
C TRP A 238 11.32 -4.82 3.01
N GLY A 239 11.12 -3.91 3.96
CA GLY A 239 11.63 -2.55 3.89
C GLY A 239 13.15 -2.47 3.74
N ASN A 240 13.89 -3.24 4.52
CA ASN A 240 15.35 -3.29 4.53
C ASN A 240 15.88 -3.85 3.20
N LEU A 241 15.30 -4.93 2.70
CA LEU A 241 15.59 -5.47 1.37
C LEU A 241 15.38 -4.42 0.28
N LEU A 242 14.25 -3.71 0.32
CA LEU A 242 13.96 -2.66 -0.67
C LEU A 242 14.90 -1.47 -0.56
N ALA A 243 15.36 -1.11 0.64
CA ALA A 243 16.36 -0.06 0.84
C ALA A 243 17.74 -0.46 0.30
N GLU A 244 18.13 -1.73 0.42
CA GLU A 244 19.36 -2.25 -0.19
C GLU A 244 19.26 -2.27 -1.72
N ARG A 245 18.11 -2.72 -2.26
CA ARG A 245 17.91 -2.85 -3.70
C ARG A 245 17.67 -1.54 -4.43
N PHE A 246 17.05 -0.57 -3.76
CA PHE A 246 16.63 0.71 -4.33
C PHE A 246 16.97 1.88 -3.37
N PRO A 247 18.26 2.11 -3.07
CA PRO A 247 18.69 3.01 -1.99
C PRO A 247 18.28 4.48 -2.21
N GLU A 248 18.26 4.92 -3.47
CA GLU A 248 17.91 6.29 -3.82
C GLU A 248 16.42 6.50 -4.05
N ALA A 249 15.64 5.42 -4.22
CA ALA A 249 14.23 5.54 -4.59
C ALA A 249 13.42 6.34 -3.57
N ILE A 250 12.44 7.10 -4.05
CA ILE A 250 11.46 7.77 -3.19
C ILE A 250 10.58 6.70 -2.57
N ARG A 251 10.54 6.67 -1.23
CA ARG A 251 9.91 5.58 -0.51
C ARG A 251 8.43 5.86 -0.25
N LEU A 252 7.56 5.37 -1.12
CA LEU A 252 6.11 5.48 -0.92
C LEU A 252 5.60 4.40 0.04
N SER A 253 4.43 4.66 0.64
CA SER A 253 3.77 3.79 1.62
C SER A 253 2.25 3.88 1.48
N ILE A 254 1.55 2.77 1.74
CA ILE A 254 0.07 2.76 1.83
C ILE A 254 -0.47 3.07 3.24
N HIS A 255 0.42 3.38 4.17
CA HIS A 255 0.11 3.72 5.56
C HIS A 255 0.51 5.17 5.81
N PRO A 256 -0.16 5.87 6.74
CA PRO A 256 0.35 7.12 7.30
C PRO A 256 1.77 6.95 7.84
N GLN A 257 2.59 7.99 7.71
CA GLN A 257 3.98 7.99 8.13
C GLN A 257 4.28 9.27 8.90
N ALA A 258 5.20 9.19 9.87
CA ALA A 258 5.68 10.37 10.56
C ALA A 258 6.26 11.38 9.54
N SER A 259 6.12 12.67 9.82
CA SER A 259 6.58 13.75 8.94
C SER A 259 8.09 13.70 8.65
N HIS A 260 8.87 13.32 9.66
CA HIS A 260 10.33 13.12 9.56
C HIS A 260 10.73 11.76 8.98
N SER A 261 9.79 10.92 8.53
CA SER A 261 10.10 9.62 7.93
C SER A 261 10.60 9.76 6.49
N LEU A 262 11.53 8.87 6.09
CA LEU A 262 11.83 8.67 4.68
C LEU A 262 10.62 8.15 3.89
N LYS A 263 9.72 7.44 4.56
CA LYS A 263 8.51 6.88 3.96
C LYS A 263 7.46 7.98 3.83
N MET A 264 6.83 8.09 2.66
CA MET A 264 5.71 8.99 2.41
C MET A 264 4.44 8.19 2.13
N GLY A 265 3.46 8.31 3.03
CA GLY A 265 2.15 7.71 2.83
C GLY A 265 1.42 8.35 1.65
N ILE A 266 0.83 7.57 0.75
CA ILE A 266 0.10 8.06 -0.43
C ILE A 266 -1.27 7.39 -0.59
N HIS A 267 -2.29 8.20 -0.82
CA HIS A 267 -3.64 7.80 -1.21
C HIS A 267 -3.66 7.40 -2.68
N MET A 268 -4.53 6.45 -3.03
CA MET A 268 -4.71 5.99 -4.42
C MET A 268 -6.15 6.19 -4.91
N LEU A 269 -7.07 6.36 -3.97
CA LEU A 269 -8.49 6.60 -4.16
C LEU A 269 -8.97 7.51 -3.03
N PRO A 270 -9.96 8.38 -3.27
CA PRO A 270 -10.63 9.11 -2.19
C PRO A 270 -11.19 8.13 -1.15
N THR A 271 -10.92 8.38 0.13
CA THR A 271 -11.40 7.56 1.25
C THR A 271 -11.50 8.44 2.50
N ARG A 272 -12.44 8.12 3.40
CA ARG A 272 -12.52 8.75 4.73
C ARG A 272 -11.57 8.10 5.75
N ASP A 273 -11.02 6.93 5.43
CA ASP A 273 -10.13 6.16 6.30
C ASP A 273 -8.72 6.13 5.70
N ASP A 274 -7.78 6.87 6.31
CA ASP A 274 -6.37 6.94 5.94
C ASP A 274 -5.61 5.61 6.01
N TRP A 275 -6.20 4.58 6.62
CA TRP A 275 -5.65 3.23 6.70
C TRP A 275 -6.26 2.26 5.68
N LEU A 276 -7.35 2.64 5.02
CA LEU A 276 -8.04 1.77 4.08
C LEU A 276 -7.25 1.67 2.76
N THR A 277 -7.16 0.44 2.26
CA THR A 277 -6.53 0.11 0.97
C THR A 277 -7.46 -0.71 0.08
N PRO A 278 -7.23 -0.71 -1.25
CA PRO A 278 -8.10 -1.38 -2.22
C PRO A 278 -8.37 -2.86 -1.90
N TRP A 279 -7.36 -3.55 -1.36
CA TRP A 279 -7.46 -4.96 -1.02
C TRP A 279 -8.15 -5.26 0.33
N HIS A 280 -8.57 -4.23 1.07
CA HIS A 280 -9.34 -4.34 2.31
C HIS A 280 -10.72 -3.67 2.22
N GLY A 281 -11.13 -3.25 1.04
CA GLY A 281 -12.40 -2.55 0.82
C GLY A 281 -12.95 -2.79 -0.58
N VAL A 282 -13.88 -1.94 -0.96
CA VAL A 282 -14.57 -1.96 -2.25
C VAL A 282 -14.61 -0.55 -2.83
N ALA A 283 -14.52 -0.46 -4.15
CA ALA A 283 -14.87 0.78 -4.83
C ALA A 283 -16.39 0.98 -4.77
N ALA A 284 -16.81 2.19 -4.47
CA ALA A 284 -18.20 2.63 -4.50
C ALA A 284 -18.29 3.87 -5.39
N ASN A 285 -19.22 3.86 -6.34
CA ASN A 285 -19.51 5.00 -7.20
C ASN A 285 -20.69 5.79 -6.60
N LEU A 286 -20.39 7.03 -6.19
CA LEU A 286 -21.32 7.99 -5.63
C LEU A 286 -21.47 9.12 -6.65
N ASP A 287 -22.62 9.18 -7.33
CA ASP A 287 -22.96 10.23 -8.30
C ASP A 287 -21.86 10.48 -9.36
N GLY A 288 -21.22 9.42 -9.86
CA GLY A 288 -20.16 9.48 -10.87
C GLY A 288 -18.74 9.61 -10.31
N GLN A 289 -18.58 9.72 -8.99
CA GLN A 289 -17.28 9.74 -8.33
C GLN A 289 -17.01 8.43 -7.59
N PHE A 290 -15.87 7.82 -7.86
CA PHE A 290 -15.43 6.64 -7.14
C PHE A 290 -14.72 6.99 -5.84
N VAL A 291 -15.12 6.33 -4.76
CA VAL A 291 -14.46 6.38 -3.46
C VAL A 291 -14.21 4.95 -2.96
N LEU A 292 -13.21 4.79 -2.10
CA LEU A 292 -12.90 3.52 -1.45
C LEU A 292 -13.61 3.46 -0.09
N MET A 293 -14.37 2.39 0.15
CA MET A 293 -15.14 2.20 1.39
C MET A 293 -14.98 0.79 1.94
N LYS A 294 -15.26 0.62 3.24
CA LYS A 294 -15.45 -0.71 3.81
C LYS A 294 -16.76 -1.27 3.28
N ARG A 295 -16.74 -2.53 2.83
CA ARG A 295 -17.94 -3.19 2.27
C ARG A 295 -19.15 -3.13 3.21
N ARG A 296 -18.96 -3.32 4.52
CA ARG A 296 -20.04 -3.21 5.51
C ARG A 296 -20.75 -1.85 5.51
N ASP A 297 -20.00 -0.76 5.27
CA ASP A 297 -20.53 0.60 5.31
C ASP A 297 -21.35 0.87 4.03
N VAL A 298 -20.89 0.32 2.88
CA VAL A 298 -21.66 0.31 1.62
C VAL A 298 -22.95 -0.49 1.76
N LEU A 299 -22.89 -1.67 2.40
CA LEU A 299 -24.07 -2.52 2.60
C LEU A 299 -25.13 -1.90 3.53
N ALA A 300 -24.75 -0.90 4.33
CA ALA A 300 -25.67 -0.13 5.17
C ALA A 300 -26.37 1.02 4.41
N MET A 301 -25.99 1.28 3.16
CA MET A 301 -26.59 2.27 2.28
C MET A 301 -27.49 1.59 1.24
N GLU A 302 -28.31 2.38 0.54
CA GLU A 302 -28.98 1.90 -0.66
C GLU A 302 -27.96 1.73 -1.80
N HIS A 303 -27.77 0.49 -2.24
CA HIS A 303 -26.66 0.12 -3.11
C HIS A 303 -27.08 -0.91 -4.17
N GLU A 304 -26.29 -0.97 -5.23
CA GLU A 304 -26.37 -2.00 -6.27
C GLU A 304 -24.98 -2.56 -6.56
N LEU A 305 -24.87 -3.89 -6.65
CA LEU A 305 -23.61 -4.56 -7.02
C LEU A 305 -23.48 -4.63 -8.54
N VAL A 306 -22.50 -3.89 -9.08
CA VAL A 306 -22.21 -3.90 -10.52
C VAL A 306 -21.32 -5.09 -10.87
N HIS A 307 -21.68 -5.75 -11.97
CA HIS A 307 -20.88 -6.81 -12.57
C HIS A 307 -20.27 -6.34 -13.89
N ILE A 308 -18.99 -6.61 -14.09
CA ILE A 308 -18.28 -6.37 -15.35
C ILE A 308 -17.73 -7.73 -15.81
N HIS A 309 -18.02 -8.10 -17.06
CA HIS A 309 -17.66 -9.41 -17.63
C HIS A 309 -18.08 -10.61 -16.74
N GLY A 310 -19.26 -10.52 -16.12
CA GLY A 310 -19.81 -11.57 -15.27
C GLY A 310 -19.15 -11.70 -13.88
N ARG A 311 -18.27 -10.76 -13.48
CA ARG A 311 -17.63 -10.75 -12.16
C ARG A 311 -18.07 -9.52 -11.35
N PRO A 312 -18.27 -9.64 -10.02
CA PRO A 312 -18.46 -8.50 -9.13
C PRO A 312 -17.33 -7.47 -9.30
N SER A 313 -17.67 -6.20 -9.50
CA SER A 313 -16.71 -5.15 -9.82
C SER A 313 -16.63 -4.06 -8.76
N HIS A 314 -17.77 -3.46 -8.43
CA HIS A 314 -17.90 -2.34 -7.49
C HIS A 314 -19.36 -2.16 -7.11
N TYR A 315 -19.63 -1.25 -6.17
CA TYR A 315 -20.98 -0.84 -5.83
C TYR A 315 -21.35 0.50 -6.48
N LEU A 316 -22.60 0.64 -6.89
CA LEU A 316 -23.26 1.93 -7.11
C LEU A 316 -24.03 2.27 -5.84
N ILE A 317 -23.94 3.51 -5.37
CA ILE A 317 -24.73 4.01 -4.25
C ILE A 317 -25.91 4.80 -4.83
N ASN A 318 -27.12 4.27 -4.66
CA ASN A 318 -28.34 4.84 -5.19
C ASN A 318 -28.96 5.71 -4.11
N GLY A 319 -28.69 7.01 -4.12
CA GLY A 319 -29.34 7.92 -3.17
C GLY A 319 -28.60 9.23 -2.99
N LYS A 320 -29.31 10.35 -3.20
CA LYS A 320 -28.84 11.65 -2.72
C LYS A 320 -28.90 11.64 -1.20
N GLN A 321 -27.77 11.45 -0.51
CA GLN A 321 -27.70 11.85 0.89
C GLN A 321 -26.37 12.51 1.28
N ALA A 322 -26.55 13.81 1.54
CA ALA A 322 -25.83 14.73 2.42
C ALA A 322 -24.32 14.86 2.22
N ALA A 323 -23.95 15.91 1.49
CA ALA A 323 -22.78 16.70 1.85
C ALA A 323 -22.82 17.02 3.36
N ALA A 324 -21.89 16.41 4.10
CA ALA A 324 -21.34 16.86 5.37
C ALA A 324 -19.98 16.16 5.55
#